data_AF-A0A5C7AUX3-F1
#
_entry.id   AF-A0A5C7AUX3-F1
#
_cell.length_a   1.000
_cell.length_b   1.000
_cell.length_c   1.000
_cell.angle_alpha   90.00
_cell.angle_beta   90.00
_cell.angle_gamma   90.00
#
_symmetry.space_group_name_H-M   'P 1'
#
loop_
_entity.id
_entity.type
_entity.pdbx_description
1 polymer ?
#
loop_
_entity_poly.entity_id
_entity_poly.type
_entity_poly.pdbx_seq_one_letter_code
_entity_poly.pdbx_strand_id
1 'polypeptide(L)'
;MCTVLLCQILNAQTPETEKDSVATVKNDSVAIAKSDSLVITKAQLKAAKKAVEKSNALAIDLAVARARIIAKYKADSLAAIEKPKWIQKNKATVDISEVTFVNWNSGGSNSISALLGLNSNLNYKYKDFYWSNRGKIRYGLHKQEEQKLRKTEDIIELDSNVGYRRDSLTNWFFSAQFNFKTQFTNGYKYPDRQRAISKFLAPGYMFVGVGAEYGKDMEKFAFYFSPLTVKTTYVLDRTLANKGAFGVDPAVYDGAGNMLREGRTSRHEVGILVTNYFETGIFENINVSSKTSLYTDYINSFGNVDVDWLVNFDFKVNQFVRASLGSHIKYDDDIKIIIPTGVKDEYVQNGAKIQWKQILGIGVALDF
;
A
#
# COMPACT_ATOMS: atom_id res chain seq x y z
N MET A 1 -17.66 20.05 -39.31
CA MET A 1 -16.64 20.81 -40.07
C MET A 1 -16.06 19.89 -41.13
N CYS A 2 -16.67 19.89 -42.32
CA CYS A 2 -16.06 20.25 -43.62
C CYS A 2 -14.89 19.31 -44.00
N THR A 3 -14.93 18.54 -45.09
CA THR A 3 -15.31 18.95 -46.45
C THR A 3 -15.73 17.75 -47.31
N VAL A 4 -16.85 17.91 -48.01
CA VAL A 4 -17.32 17.19 -49.21
C VAL A 4 -17.15 18.17 -50.38
N LEU A 5 -16.59 17.75 -51.52
CA LEU A 5 -16.63 18.31 -52.91
C LEU A 5 -15.29 17.97 -53.63
N LEU A 6 -15.15 17.64 -54.93
CA LEU A 6 -16.06 17.60 -56.09
C LEU A 6 -15.37 16.87 -57.29
N CYS A 7 -16.17 16.08 -58.01
CA CYS A 7 -16.24 15.74 -59.45
C CYS A 7 -15.12 15.14 -60.31
N GLN A 8 -15.54 14.04 -60.97
CA GLN A 8 -15.23 13.58 -62.32
C GLN A 8 -15.54 14.63 -63.41
N ILE A 9 -14.90 14.53 -64.58
CA ILE A 9 -15.44 14.72 -65.96
C ILE A 9 -14.26 15.08 -66.90
N LEU A 10 -13.98 14.22 -67.87
CA LEU A 10 -13.82 14.51 -69.31
C LEU A 10 -12.99 13.42 -70.01
N ASN A 11 -13.74 12.57 -70.71
CA ASN A 11 -13.28 11.73 -71.80
C ASN A 11 -13.83 12.36 -73.10
N ALA A 12 -13.11 12.18 -74.20
CA ALA A 12 -13.44 12.52 -75.60
C ALA A 12 -13.20 13.99 -76.06
N GLN A 13 -12.31 14.15 -77.04
CA GLN A 13 -12.66 14.54 -78.43
C GLN A 13 -11.40 14.71 -79.31
N THR A 14 -11.42 14.06 -80.48
CA THR A 14 -10.57 14.29 -81.65
C THR A 14 -11.49 14.49 -82.87
N PRO A 15 -11.13 15.37 -83.82
CA PRO A 15 -11.55 15.15 -85.22
C PRO A 15 -10.47 15.39 -86.30
N GLU A 16 -10.50 14.50 -87.31
CA GLU A 16 -10.47 14.67 -88.80
C GLU A 16 -9.44 15.59 -89.51
N THR A 17 -8.49 15.06 -90.30
CA THR A 17 -8.45 14.71 -91.77
C THR A 17 -8.33 15.89 -92.75
N GLU A 18 -7.25 15.95 -93.55
CA GLU A 18 -7.31 16.16 -95.01
C GLU A 18 -5.97 15.81 -95.72
N LYS A 19 -6.08 15.34 -96.97
CA LYS A 19 -5.00 14.91 -97.88
C LYS A 19 -4.48 16.09 -98.71
N ASP A 20 -3.21 16.09 -99.11
CA ASP A 20 -2.89 16.29 -100.53
C ASP A 20 -1.49 15.81 -100.98
N SER A 21 -1.40 15.64 -102.29
CA SER A 21 -0.44 14.94 -103.15
C SER A 21 0.98 15.52 -103.30
N VAL A 22 1.88 14.73 -103.94
CA VAL A 22 2.82 15.12 -105.04
C VAL A 22 4.23 14.46 -104.97
N ALA A 23 4.53 13.78 -106.08
CA ALA A 23 5.81 13.53 -106.78
C ALA A 23 7.08 12.99 -106.08
N THR A 24 7.54 11.88 -106.66
CA THR A 24 8.92 11.39 -106.76
C THR A 24 9.95 12.45 -107.13
N VAL A 25 11.03 12.56 -106.34
CA VAL A 25 12.38 12.99 -106.78
C VAL A 25 13.43 12.07 -106.13
N LYS A 26 14.45 11.75 -106.93
CA LYS A 26 15.52 10.75 -106.74
C LYS A 26 16.46 10.99 -105.55
N ASN A 27 16.92 9.87 -104.99
CA ASN A 27 18.28 9.51 -104.52
C ASN A 27 19.28 10.63 -104.18
N ASP A 28 19.74 10.65 -102.93
CA ASP A 28 21.13 10.28 -102.53
C ASP A 28 21.45 10.85 -101.12
N SER A 29 21.18 10.07 -100.06
CA SER A 29 21.83 10.17 -98.73
C SER A 29 21.06 9.38 -97.65
N VAL A 30 21.15 8.04 -97.65
CA VAL A 30 20.56 7.21 -96.57
C VAL A 30 21.59 6.19 -96.09
N ALA A 31 22.62 6.65 -95.38
CA ALA A 31 23.51 5.76 -94.62
C ALA A 31 24.01 6.32 -93.29
N ILE A 32 23.78 7.61 -92.97
CA ILE A 32 24.37 8.23 -91.77
C ILE A 32 23.31 8.59 -90.69
N ALA A 33 22.02 8.64 -91.00
CA ALA A 33 20.98 9.06 -90.03
C ALA A 33 20.36 7.92 -89.17
N LYS A 34 20.68 6.65 -89.44
CA LYS A 34 20.07 5.50 -88.71
C LYS A 34 20.85 5.05 -87.48
N SER A 35 22.16 5.32 -87.36
CA SER A 35 22.94 4.94 -86.16
C SER A 35 22.67 5.88 -84.99
N ASP A 36 22.62 7.19 -85.24
CA ASP A 36 22.52 8.20 -84.19
C ASP A 36 21.13 8.22 -83.54
N SER A 37 20.07 8.01 -84.32
CA SER A 37 18.69 7.88 -83.82
C SER A 37 18.47 6.63 -82.95
N LEU A 38 19.17 5.52 -83.23
CA LEU A 38 19.18 4.28 -82.44
C LEU A 38 19.98 4.42 -81.13
N VAL A 39 21.04 5.24 -81.13
CA VAL A 39 21.84 5.54 -79.93
C VAL A 39 21.07 6.50 -79.00
N ILE A 40 20.39 7.51 -79.56
CA ILE A 40 19.55 8.45 -78.81
C ILE A 40 18.38 7.73 -78.11
N THR A 41 17.73 6.78 -78.78
CA THR A 41 16.64 5.97 -78.20
C THR A 41 17.13 5.01 -77.12
N LYS A 42 18.30 4.37 -77.28
CA LYS A 42 18.90 3.54 -76.22
C LYS A 42 19.33 4.35 -75.00
N ALA A 43 19.86 5.55 -75.19
CA ALA A 43 20.23 6.46 -74.11
C ALA A 43 19.00 6.94 -73.33
N GLN A 44 17.92 7.31 -74.03
CA GLN A 44 16.64 7.68 -73.43
C GLN A 44 16.01 6.51 -72.65
N LEU A 45 16.05 5.28 -73.19
CA LEU A 45 15.56 4.07 -72.49
C LEU A 45 16.37 3.77 -71.22
N LYS A 46 17.69 3.94 -71.26
CA LYS A 46 18.57 3.76 -70.09
C LYS A 46 18.29 4.81 -69.01
N ALA A 47 18.06 6.06 -69.41
CA ALA A 47 17.67 7.14 -68.51
C ALA A 47 16.29 6.87 -67.87
N ALA A 48 15.32 6.39 -68.66
CA ALA A 48 13.99 6.03 -68.17
C ALA A 48 14.03 4.86 -67.17
N LYS A 49 14.81 3.80 -67.45
CA LYS A 49 15.02 2.68 -66.50
C LYS A 49 15.63 3.15 -65.18
N LYS A 50 16.64 4.02 -65.23
CA LYS A 50 17.28 4.59 -64.04
C LYS A 50 16.32 5.48 -63.24
N ALA A 51 15.41 6.20 -63.91
CA ALA A 51 14.37 6.99 -63.26
C ALA A 51 13.34 6.09 -62.54
N VAL A 52 12.93 4.97 -63.15
CA VAL A 52 12.04 3.97 -62.53
C VAL A 52 12.69 3.26 -61.35
N GLU A 53 13.98 2.90 -61.45
CA GLU A 53 14.72 2.33 -60.31
C GLU A 53 14.80 3.32 -59.13
N LYS A 54 15.05 4.60 -59.43
CA LYS A 54 15.09 5.66 -58.41
C LYS A 54 13.72 5.90 -57.77
N SER A 55 12.63 5.85 -58.55
CA SER A 55 11.26 5.98 -57.99
C SER A 55 10.89 4.78 -57.12
N ASN A 56 11.30 3.57 -57.52
CA ASN A 56 11.07 2.35 -56.73
C ASN A 56 11.88 2.39 -55.42
N ALA A 57 13.14 2.83 -55.46
CA ALA A 57 13.96 3.00 -54.25
C ALA A 57 13.31 4.01 -53.28
N LEU A 58 12.83 5.15 -53.78
CA LEU A 58 12.13 6.16 -52.96
C LEU A 58 10.83 5.59 -52.35
N ALA A 59 10.08 4.80 -53.10
CA ALA A 59 8.86 4.15 -52.61
C ALA A 59 9.17 3.12 -51.50
N ILE A 60 10.24 2.35 -51.64
CA ILE A 60 10.73 1.41 -50.63
C ILE A 60 11.18 2.16 -49.37
N ASP A 61 11.96 3.23 -49.51
CA ASP A 61 12.43 4.04 -48.37
C ASP A 61 11.27 4.68 -47.60
N LEU A 62 10.25 5.19 -48.31
CA LEU A 62 9.04 5.73 -47.70
C LEU A 62 8.24 4.66 -46.95
N ALA A 63 8.14 3.45 -47.51
CA ALA A 63 7.48 2.32 -46.86
C ALA A 63 8.23 1.89 -45.59
N VAL A 64 9.56 1.82 -45.63
CA VAL A 64 10.42 1.52 -44.47
C VAL A 64 10.31 2.60 -43.40
N ALA A 65 10.31 3.89 -43.78
CA ALA A 65 10.14 5.00 -42.86
C ALA A 65 8.78 4.96 -42.15
N ARG A 66 7.69 4.70 -42.89
CA ARG A 66 6.35 4.51 -42.32
C ARG A 66 6.31 3.32 -41.36
N ALA A 67 6.89 2.19 -41.74
CA ALA A 67 6.96 1.01 -40.88
C ALA A 67 7.72 1.29 -39.57
N ARG A 68 8.81 2.06 -39.61
CA ARG A 68 9.56 2.49 -38.42
C ARG A 68 8.74 3.39 -37.51
N ILE A 69 7.99 4.35 -38.06
CA ILE A 69 7.11 5.23 -37.28
C ILE A 69 6.00 4.42 -36.60
N ILE A 70 5.34 3.50 -37.33
CA ILE A 70 4.30 2.62 -36.78
C ILE A 70 4.87 1.71 -35.68
N ALA A 71 6.06 1.13 -35.92
CA ALA A 71 6.72 0.28 -34.92
C ALA A 71 7.08 1.05 -33.65
N LYS A 72 7.58 2.29 -33.79
CA LYS A 72 7.87 3.17 -32.66
C LYS A 72 6.61 3.54 -31.88
N TYR A 73 5.56 3.98 -32.56
CA TYR A 73 4.26 4.28 -31.93
C TYR A 73 3.70 3.06 -31.18
N LYS A 74 3.80 1.86 -31.76
CA LYS A 74 3.36 0.62 -31.12
C LYS A 74 4.22 0.25 -29.91
N ALA A 75 5.53 0.47 -29.97
CA ALA A 75 6.44 0.25 -28.84
C ALA A 75 6.16 1.23 -27.69
N ASP A 76 5.98 2.52 -28.00
CA ASP A 76 5.68 3.56 -27.01
C ASP A 76 4.31 3.33 -26.35
N SER A 77 3.31 2.92 -27.13
CA SER A 77 1.97 2.58 -26.60
C SER A 77 1.96 1.29 -25.75
N LEU A 78 2.79 0.30 -26.06
CA LEU A 78 2.97 -0.90 -25.22
C LEU A 78 3.75 -0.61 -23.93
N ALA A 79 4.71 0.33 -23.97
CA ALA A 79 5.45 0.78 -22.80
C ALA A 79 4.59 1.64 -21.86
N ALA A 80 3.61 2.38 -22.40
CA ALA A 80 2.65 3.17 -21.63
C ALA A 80 1.58 2.33 -20.92
N ILE A 81 1.47 1.02 -21.21
CA ILE A 81 0.59 0.12 -20.45
C ILE A 81 1.21 -0.08 -19.06
N GLU A 82 0.62 0.55 -18.06
CA GLU A 82 0.95 0.31 -16.65
C GLU A 82 0.77 -1.19 -16.38
N LYS A 83 1.86 -1.91 -16.13
CA LYS A 83 1.80 -3.35 -15.87
C LYS A 83 1.43 -3.56 -14.40
N PRO A 84 0.45 -4.43 -14.11
CA PRO A 84 0.13 -4.78 -12.73
C PRO A 84 1.38 -5.36 -12.05
N LYS A 85 1.85 -4.70 -11.00
CA LYS A 85 3.05 -5.12 -10.27
C LYS A 85 2.83 -5.01 -8.77
N TRP A 86 3.30 -6.04 -8.06
CA TRP A 86 3.46 -5.99 -6.62
C TRP A 86 4.71 -5.19 -6.25
N ILE A 87 4.55 -4.21 -5.38
CA ILE A 87 5.62 -3.41 -4.80
C ILE A 87 5.78 -3.85 -3.36
N GLN A 88 6.91 -4.49 -3.05
CA GLN A 88 7.30 -4.83 -1.69
C GLN A 88 8.24 -3.76 -1.15
N LYS A 89 8.02 -3.34 0.10
CA LYS A 89 8.92 -2.45 0.84
C LYS A 89 9.06 -2.98 2.26
N ASN A 90 10.28 -3.24 2.69
CA ASN A 90 10.55 -3.68 4.06
C ASN A 90 11.33 -2.62 4.82
N LYS A 91 11.10 -2.55 6.11
CA LYS A 91 11.79 -1.63 7.02
C LYS A 91 12.10 -2.36 8.31
N ALA A 92 13.38 -2.50 8.62
CA ALA A 92 13.87 -2.99 9.89
C ALA A 92 14.35 -1.82 10.74
N THR A 93 14.06 -1.86 12.04
CA THR A 93 14.41 -0.79 12.98
C THR A 93 14.94 -1.36 14.28
N VAL A 94 15.98 -0.73 14.82
CA VAL A 94 16.53 -1.02 16.14
C VAL A 94 16.66 0.30 16.88
N ASP A 95 15.82 0.50 17.89
CA ASP A 95 15.87 1.67 18.76
C ASP A 95 16.49 1.28 20.11
N ILE A 96 17.46 2.06 20.60
CA ILE A 96 18.16 1.82 21.86
C ILE A 96 18.02 3.08 22.72
N SER A 97 17.80 2.90 24.02
CA SER A 97 17.84 3.98 25.00
C SER A 97 18.59 3.49 26.22
N GLU A 98 19.61 4.24 26.62
CA GLU A 98 20.53 3.91 27.70
C GLU A 98 20.70 5.12 28.63
N VAL A 99 20.72 4.84 29.93
CA VAL A 99 21.11 5.78 30.97
C VAL A 99 22.13 5.09 31.86
N THR A 100 23.34 5.65 31.94
CA THR A 100 24.46 5.07 32.68
C THR A 100 25.14 6.13 33.54
N PHE A 101 25.32 5.81 34.82
CA PHE A 101 25.95 6.62 35.85
C PHE A 101 27.19 5.90 36.37
N VAL A 102 28.33 6.61 36.42
CA VAL A 102 29.58 6.14 37.04
C VAL A 102 30.07 7.23 37.97
N ASN A 103 30.21 6.93 39.27
CA ASN A 103 30.61 7.88 40.32
C ASN A 103 29.79 9.19 40.33
N TRP A 104 28.50 9.10 39.99
CA TRP A 104 27.62 10.26 39.89
C TRP A 104 27.05 10.62 41.27
N ASN A 105 27.46 11.77 41.82
CA ASN A 105 27.17 12.14 43.21
C ASN A 105 25.69 12.47 43.49
N SER A 106 24.89 12.72 42.44
CA SER A 106 23.50 13.15 42.56
C SER A 106 22.52 11.97 42.59
N GLY A 107 23.03 10.74 42.54
CA GLY A 107 22.22 9.52 42.42
C GLY A 107 21.64 9.32 41.03
N GLY A 108 21.09 8.13 40.80
CA GLY A 108 20.54 7.70 39.52
C GLY A 108 20.32 6.19 39.52
N SER A 109 19.66 5.68 38.48
CA SER A 109 19.51 4.24 38.28
C SER A 109 19.86 3.88 36.85
N ASN A 110 20.83 3.00 36.69
CA ASN A 110 21.28 2.56 35.38
C ASN A 110 20.14 1.82 34.66
N SER A 111 19.95 2.10 33.38
CA SER A 111 18.97 1.39 32.58
C SER A 111 19.33 1.30 31.12
N ILE A 112 18.90 0.21 30.49
CA ILE A 112 19.02 0.00 29.06
C ILE A 112 17.71 -0.56 28.53
N SER A 113 17.32 -0.11 27.36
CA SER A 113 16.19 -0.64 26.61
C SER A 113 16.52 -0.76 25.13
N ALA A 114 15.94 -1.77 24.52
CA ALA A 114 16.06 -2.03 23.09
C ALA A 114 14.68 -2.37 22.53
N LEU A 115 14.40 -1.86 21.35
CA LEU A 115 13.16 -2.09 20.62
C LEU A 115 13.48 -2.50 19.19
N LEU A 116 13.15 -3.74 18.86
CA LEU A 116 13.23 -4.26 17.51
C LEU A 116 11.89 -4.03 16.81
N GLY A 117 11.96 -3.59 15.56
CA GLY A 117 10.80 -3.42 14.70
C GLY A 117 11.07 -3.97 13.31
N LEU A 118 10.09 -4.67 12.75
CA LEU A 118 10.09 -5.11 11.37
C LEU A 118 8.72 -4.76 10.78
N ASN A 119 8.73 -3.99 9.70
CA ASN A 119 7.55 -3.69 8.91
C ASN A 119 7.77 -4.21 7.48
N SER A 120 6.80 -4.92 6.93
CA SER A 120 6.81 -5.36 5.54
C SER A 120 5.50 -4.92 4.90
N ASN A 121 5.58 -4.17 3.81
CA ASN A 121 4.41 -3.78 3.03
C ASN A 121 4.49 -4.48 1.67
N LEU A 122 3.38 -5.09 1.25
CA LEU A 122 3.23 -5.71 -0.06
C LEU A 122 1.96 -5.14 -0.70
N ASN A 123 2.18 -4.23 -1.65
CA ASN A 123 1.12 -3.43 -2.24
C ASN A 123 0.97 -3.76 -3.73
N TYR A 124 -0.26 -3.96 -4.16
CA TYR A 124 -0.67 -4.08 -5.54
C TYR A 124 -1.58 -2.91 -5.89
N LYS A 125 -1.29 -2.21 -6.98
CA LYS A 125 -2.17 -1.18 -7.53
C LYS A 125 -2.21 -1.37 -9.03
N TYR A 126 -3.42 -1.40 -9.59
CA TYR A 126 -3.62 -1.46 -11.03
C TYR A 126 -4.94 -0.77 -11.37
N LYS A 127 -4.85 0.33 -12.12
CA LYS A 127 -6.00 1.19 -12.46
C LYS A 127 -6.78 1.60 -11.19
N ASP A 128 -8.02 1.16 -11.09
CA ASP A 128 -8.98 1.53 -10.05
C ASP A 128 -9.04 0.55 -8.88
N PHE A 129 -8.15 -0.44 -8.87
CA PHE A 129 -8.05 -1.44 -7.82
C PHE A 129 -6.74 -1.30 -7.05
N TYR A 130 -6.82 -1.42 -5.72
CA TYR A 130 -5.65 -1.60 -4.87
C TYR A 130 -5.84 -2.76 -3.89
N TRP A 131 -4.72 -3.37 -3.54
CA TRP A 131 -4.62 -4.32 -2.45
C TRP A 131 -3.33 -4.06 -1.68
N SER A 132 -3.46 -3.58 -0.47
CA SER A 132 -2.36 -3.22 0.43
C SER A 132 -2.29 -4.25 1.56
N ASN A 133 -1.14 -4.91 1.71
CA ASN A 133 -0.88 -5.80 2.83
C ASN A 133 0.25 -5.23 3.66
N ARG A 134 0.13 -5.31 4.99
CA ARG A 134 1.16 -4.88 5.92
C ARG A 134 1.33 -5.94 6.99
N GLY A 135 2.58 -6.36 7.20
CA GLY A 135 2.99 -7.11 8.38
C GLY A 135 3.87 -6.25 9.26
N LYS A 136 3.63 -6.27 10.56
CA LYS A 136 4.40 -5.53 11.54
C LYS A 136 4.69 -6.41 12.75
N ILE A 137 5.96 -6.45 13.14
CA ILE A 137 6.42 -7.12 14.34
C ILE A 137 7.20 -6.09 15.16
N ARG A 138 6.90 -5.97 16.45
CA ARG A 138 7.70 -5.19 17.40
C ARG A 138 7.97 -5.99 18.64
N TYR A 139 9.19 -5.92 19.14
CA TYR A 139 9.58 -6.57 20.38
C TYR A 139 10.55 -5.68 21.18
N GLY A 140 10.13 -5.33 22.38
CA GLY A 140 10.82 -4.39 23.25
C GLY A 140 11.20 -5.00 24.59
N LEU A 141 12.41 -4.70 25.03
CA LEU A 141 12.97 -5.11 26.31
C LEU A 141 13.53 -3.92 27.06
N HIS A 142 13.42 -3.95 28.39
CA HIS A 142 13.98 -2.94 29.28
C HIS A 142 14.55 -3.61 30.53
N LYS A 143 15.74 -3.16 30.92
CA LYS A 143 16.46 -3.60 32.11
C LYS A 143 16.87 -2.35 32.88
N GLN A 144 16.42 -2.26 34.12
CA GLN A 144 16.86 -1.26 35.08
C GLN A 144 17.70 -1.93 36.16
N GLU A 145 18.57 -1.15 36.79
CA GLU A 145 19.36 -1.54 37.96
C GLU A 145 18.48 -2.17 39.05
N GLU A 146 18.99 -3.22 39.70
CA GLU A 146 18.28 -4.04 40.70
C GLU A 146 16.98 -4.72 40.24
N GLN A 147 16.53 -4.47 39.00
CA GLN A 147 15.31 -5.06 38.43
C GLN A 147 15.67 -6.11 37.39
N LYS A 148 14.97 -7.24 37.37
CA LYS A 148 15.14 -8.22 36.28
C LYS A 148 14.60 -7.66 34.95
N LEU A 149 15.08 -8.17 33.82
CA LEU A 149 14.64 -7.81 32.46
C LEU A 149 13.11 -7.84 32.34
N ARG A 150 12.51 -6.80 31.76
CA ARG A 150 11.08 -6.61 31.56
C ARG A 150 10.77 -6.43 30.08
N LYS A 151 9.66 -7.02 29.64
CA LYS A 151 9.09 -6.77 28.32
C LYS A 151 8.41 -5.39 28.32
N THR A 152 8.67 -4.59 27.29
CA THR A 152 8.05 -3.27 27.10
C THR A 152 7.06 -3.25 25.94
N GLU A 153 7.34 -4.00 24.87
CA GLU A 153 6.47 -4.09 23.70
C GLU A 153 6.53 -5.48 23.08
N ASP A 154 5.41 -5.94 22.56
CA ASP A 154 5.27 -7.21 21.85
C ASP A 154 3.99 -7.13 21.02
N ILE A 155 4.18 -6.96 19.72
CA ILE A 155 3.09 -6.80 18.77
C ILE A 155 3.43 -7.63 17.55
N ILE A 156 2.47 -8.43 17.12
CA ILE A 156 2.35 -8.94 15.76
C ILE A 156 1.07 -8.34 15.21
N GLU A 157 1.17 -7.64 14.09
CA GLU A 157 0.05 -7.00 13.42
C GLU A 157 0.09 -7.35 11.93
N LEU A 158 -1.08 -7.73 11.40
CA LEU A 158 -1.29 -8.06 9.99
C LEU A 158 -2.49 -7.25 9.51
N ASP A 159 -2.28 -6.40 8.52
CA ASP A 159 -3.33 -5.65 7.84
C ASP A 159 -3.45 -6.11 6.39
N SER A 160 -4.67 -6.24 5.90
CA SER A 160 -4.96 -6.43 4.48
C SER A 160 -6.15 -5.56 4.10
N ASN A 161 -5.90 -4.57 3.25
CA ASN A 161 -6.89 -3.62 2.78
C ASN A 161 -7.04 -3.76 1.28
N VAL A 162 -8.23 -4.11 0.83
CA VAL A 162 -8.59 -4.16 -0.59
C VAL A 162 -9.59 -3.08 -0.89
N GLY A 163 -9.46 -2.42 -2.04
CA GLY A 163 -10.45 -1.46 -2.46
C GLY A 163 -10.53 -1.28 -3.96
N TYR A 164 -11.72 -0.87 -4.39
CA TYR A 164 -12.04 -0.62 -5.78
C TYR A 164 -12.79 0.70 -5.90
N ARG A 165 -12.40 1.54 -6.84
CA ARG A 165 -13.18 2.73 -7.23
C ARG A 165 -13.82 2.52 -8.59
N ARG A 166 -14.94 3.18 -8.83
CA ARG A 166 -15.65 3.06 -10.11
C ARG A 166 -14.95 3.79 -11.26
N ASP A 167 -14.31 4.91 -10.95
CA ASP A 167 -13.63 5.76 -11.92
C ASP A 167 -12.51 6.56 -11.23
N SER A 168 -11.53 6.99 -12.01
CA SER A 168 -10.38 7.81 -11.60
C SER A 168 -10.72 9.21 -11.08
N LEU A 169 -11.91 9.72 -11.38
CA LEU A 169 -12.38 11.04 -10.93
C LEU A 169 -12.84 11.06 -9.46
N THR A 170 -13.20 9.91 -8.89
CA THR A 170 -13.63 9.84 -7.48
C THR A 170 -12.47 9.45 -6.56
N ASN A 171 -12.41 10.11 -5.41
CA ASN A 171 -11.50 9.77 -4.32
C ASN A 171 -12.09 8.73 -3.35
N TRP A 172 -13.29 8.23 -3.63
CA TRP A 172 -13.95 7.18 -2.86
C TRP A 172 -13.72 5.80 -3.45
N PHE A 173 -13.32 4.88 -2.59
CA PHE A 173 -13.17 3.46 -2.86
C PHE A 173 -14.20 2.68 -2.05
N PHE A 174 -14.79 1.66 -2.65
CA PHE A 174 -15.43 0.58 -1.91
C PHE A 174 -14.33 -0.33 -1.38
N SER A 175 -14.23 -0.44 -0.07
CA SER A 175 -13.07 -1.06 0.58
C SER A 175 -13.48 -2.08 1.62
N ALA A 176 -12.73 -3.18 1.66
CA ALA A 176 -12.76 -4.15 2.74
C ALA A 176 -11.43 -4.14 3.47
N GLN A 177 -11.49 -4.19 4.80
CA GLN A 177 -10.31 -4.18 5.67
C GLN A 177 -10.30 -5.40 6.57
N PHE A 178 -9.13 -6.01 6.67
CA PHE A 178 -8.79 -7.03 7.64
C PHE A 178 -7.65 -6.48 8.50
N ASN A 179 -7.81 -6.49 9.82
CA ASN A 179 -6.74 -6.19 10.77
C ASN A 179 -6.70 -7.31 11.80
N PHE A 180 -5.51 -7.85 12.04
CA PHE A 180 -5.27 -8.82 13.08
C PHE A 180 -4.08 -8.36 13.93
N LYS A 181 -4.25 -8.35 15.25
CA LYS A 181 -3.25 -7.87 16.21
C LYS A 181 -3.17 -8.79 17.41
N THR A 182 -1.98 -9.27 17.72
CA THR A 182 -1.73 -10.08 18.92
C THR A 182 -0.32 -9.85 19.46
N GLN A 183 0.04 -10.60 20.49
CA GLN A 183 1.35 -10.67 21.11
C GLN A 183 1.81 -12.14 21.14
N PHE A 184 3.11 -12.41 21.29
CA PHE A 184 3.64 -13.79 21.24
C PHE A 184 4.38 -14.27 22.48
N THR A 185 4.73 -13.37 23.40
CA THR A 185 5.36 -13.71 24.68
C THR A 185 4.45 -13.37 25.85
N ASN A 186 4.69 -14.01 27.00
CA ASN A 186 3.92 -13.76 28.21
C ASN A 186 4.13 -12.32 28.73
N GLY A 187 3.04 -11.63 29.02
CA GLY A 187 3.04 -10.35 29.73
C GLY A 187 2.74 -10.54 31.21
N TYR A 188 3.33 -9.70 32.05
CA TYR A 188 3.24 -9.79 33.50
C TYR A 188 2.99 -8.42 34.13
N LYS A 189 2.30 -8.40 35.27
CA LYS A 189 2.21 -7.21 36.12
C LYS A 189 3.39 -7.16 37.06
N TYR A 190 4.50 -6.60 36.60
CA TYR A 190 5.73 -6.54 37.38
C TYR A 190 5.51 -5.84 38.74
N PRO A 191 6.19 -6.30 39.82
CA PRO A 191 7.28 -7.29 39.82
C PRO A 191 6.83 -8.77 39.80
N ASP A 192 5.52 -9.08 39.89
CA ASP A 192 5.01 -10.46 39.80
C ASP A 192 5.36 -11.06 38.42
N ARG A 193 5.93 -12.27 38.42
CA ARG A 193 6.31 -13.05 37.23
C ARG A 193 5.73 -14.46 37.22
N GLN A 194 4.98 -14.82 38.26
CA GLN A 194 4.39 -16.15 38.37
C GLN A 194 3.06 -16.19 37.61
N ARG A 195 2.31 -15.09 37.65
CA ARG A 195 0.99 -14.98 37.02
C ARG A 195 1.07 -14.13 35.76
N ALA A 196 1.05 -14.78 34.61
CA ALA A 196 0.93 -14.10 33.33
C ALA A 196 -0.46 -13.44 33.21
N ILE A 197 -0.49 -12.17 32.82
CA ILE A 197 -1.72 -11.41 32.56
C ILE A 197 -2.09 -11.41 31.08
N SER A 198 -1.13 -11.76 30.21
CA SER A 198 -1.34 -11.94 28.78
C SER A 198 -0.39 -13.00 28.24
N LYS A 199 -0.78 -13.69 27.17
CA LYS A 199 -0.01 -14.77 26.52
C LYS A 199 -0.20 -14.70 25.00
N PHE A 200 0.41 -15.61 24.26
CA PHE A 200 0.17 -15.74 22.81
C PHE A 200 -1.34 -15.89 22.54
N LEU A 201 -1.88 -15.04 21.66
CA LEU A 201 -3.32 -15.01 21.34
C LEU A 201 -4.24 -14.82 22.56
N ALA A 202 -3.74 -14.15 23.60
CA ALA A 202 -4.47 -13.76 24.80
C ALA A 202 -3.97 -12.38 25.28
N PRO A 203 -4.39 -11.27 24.63
CA PRO A 203 -5.45 -11.21 23.62
C PRO A 203 -4.93 -11.35 22.17
N GLY A 204 -5.82 -11.80 21.28
CA GLY A 204 -5.70 -11.58 19.84
C GLY A 204 -6.95 -10.86 19.33
N TYR A 205 -6.79 -9.72 18.68
CA TYR A 205 -7.90 -8.96 18.11
C TYR A 205 -7.93 -9.14 16.60
N MET A 206 -9.12 -9.37 16.05
CA MET A 206 -9.36 -9.46 14.61
C MET A 206 -10.51 -8.53 14.25
N PHE A 207 -10.33 -7.71 13.23
CA PHE A 207 -11.36 -6.87 12.63
C PHE A 207 -11.51 -7.26 11.16
N VAL A 208 -12.75 -7.49 10.74
CA VAL A 208 -13.11 -7.68 9.33
C VAL A 208 -14.24 -6.72 9.02
N GLY A 209 -13.99 -5.72 8.18
CA GLY A 209 -14.95 -4.68 7.86
C GLY A 209 -15.11 -4.46 6.36
N VAL A 210 -16.32 -4.07 5.96
CA VAL A 210 -16.61 -3.59 4.60
C VAL A 210 -17.19 -2.19 4.67
N GLY A 211 -16.81 -1.32 3.75
CA GLY A 211 -17.13 0.10 3.85
C GLY A 211 -16.63 0.92 2.68
N ALA A 212 -16.45 2.21 2.93
CA ALA A 212 -15.93 3.17 1.97
C ALA A 212 -14.67 3.85 2.52
N GLU A 213 -13.65 3.99 1.67
CA GLU A 213 -12.41 4.70 1.98
C GLU A 213 -12.27 5.93 1.08
N TYR A 214 -12.10 7.10 1.68
CA TYR A 214 -11.83 8.36 1.00
C TYR A 214 -10.35 8.72 1.12
N GLY A 215 -9.80 9.26 0.03
CA GLY A 215 -8.48 9.88 0.05
C GLY A 215 -7.33 8.86 0.03
N LYS A 216 -7.58 7.58 -0.27
CA LYS A 216 -6.50 6.57 -0.34
C LYS A 216 -5.33 6.97 -1.26
N ASP A 217 -5.63 7.72 -2.32
CA ASP A 217 -4.66 8.25 -3.28
C ASP A 217 -4.08 9.61 -2.89
N MET A 218 -4.60 10.25 -1.83
CA MET A 218 -4.02 11.44 -1.24
C MET A 218 -2.85 11.00 -0.37
N GLU A 219 -1.65 11.46 -0.68
CA GLU A 219 -0.40 11.05 0.01
C GLU A 219 -0.44 11.26 1.54
N LYS A 220 -1.33 12.12 2.03
CA LYS A 220 -1.32 12.64 3.40
C LYS A 220 -2.52 12.23 4.25
N PHE A 221 -3.60 11.71 3.68
CA PHE A 221 -4.85 11.54 4.41
C PHE A 221 -5.66 10.36 3.87
N ALA A 222 -6.14 9.49 4.75
CA ALA A 222 -7.15 8.49 4.40
C ALA A 222 -8.23 8.45 5.49
N PHE A 223 -9.48 8.36 5.06
CA PHE A 223 -10.63 8.20 5.95
C PHE A 223 -11.41 6.97 5.52
N TYR A 224 -11.61 6.03 6.42
CA TYR A 224 -12.37 4.81 6.19
C TYR A 224 -13.57 4.76 7.12
N PHE A 225 -14.74 4.49 6.55
CA PHE A 225 -15.98 4.28 7.28
C PHE A 225 -16.54 2.91 6.90
N SER A 226 -16.67 2.03 7.89
CA SER A 226 -17.31 0.73 7.76
C SER A 226 -18.54 0.67 8.65
N PRO A 227 -19.75 0.62 8.07
CA PRO A 227 -20.97 0.38 8.85
C PRO A 227 -21.11 -1.08 9.27
N LEU A 228 -20.31 -1.99 8.72
CA LEU A 228 -20.36 -3.42 9.04
C LEU A 228 -18.95 -3.94 9.26
N THR A 229 -18.54 -3.94 10.52
CA THR A 229 -17.28 -4.52 10.98
C THR A 229 -17.55 -5.58 12.03
N VAL A 230 -16.94 -6.75 11.87
CA VAL A 230 -16.90 -7.80 12.88
C VAL A 230 -15.58 -7.68 13.65
N LYS A 231 -15.66 -7.40 14.95
CA LYS A 231 -14.53 -7.47 15.89
C LYS A 231 -14.59 -8.81 16.61
N THR A 232 -13.49 -9.54 16.60
CA THR A 232 -13.34 -10.79 17.36
C THR A 232 -12.16 -10.68 18.29
N THR A 233 -12.39 -10.92 19.58
CA THR A 233 -11.36 -10.98 20.61
C THR A 233 -11.11 -12.43 20.98
N TYR A 234 -9.89 -12.92 20.78
CA TYR A 234 -9.43 -14.25 21.14
C TYR A 234 -8.65 -14.24 22.45
N VAL A 235 -8.92 -15.23 23.29
CA VAL A 235 -8.21 -15.53 24.53
C VAL A 235 -7.99 -17.04 24.58
N LEU A 236 -6.98 -17.51 23.86
CA LEU A 236 -6.75 -18.96 23.71
C LEU A 236 -6.20 -19.64 24.96
N ASP A 237 -5.65 -18.86 25.91
CA ASP A 237 -5.24 -19.40 27.20
C ASP A 237 -6.46 -19.63 28.10
N ARG A 238 -6.70 -20.89 28.47
CA ARG A 238 -7.85 -21.29 29.28
C ARG A 238 -7.87 -20.68 30.67
N THR A 239 -6.71 -20.45 31.29
CA THR A 239 -6.66 -19.85 32.61
C THR A 239 -7.13 -18.39 32.55
N LEU A 240 -6.74 -17.65 31.52
CA LEU A 240 -7.19 -16.29 31.28
C LEU A 240 -8.65 -16.23 30.82
N ALA A 241 -9.07 -17.12 29.92
CA ALA A 241 -10.45 -17.20 29.44
C ALA A 241 -11.44 -17.53 30.57
N ASN A 242 -11.11 -18.50 31.43
CA ASN A 242 -11.96 -18.86 32.58
C ASN A 242 -12.14 -17.69 33.57
N LYS A 243 -11.18 -16.77 33.63
CA LYS A 243 -11.25 -15.53 34.42
C LYS A 243 -12.03 -14.40 33.72
N GLY A 244 -12.51 -14.60 32.49
CA GLY A 244 -13.15 -13.55 31.68
C GLY A 244 -12.20 -12.43 31.27
N ALA A 245 -10.91 -12.73 31.12
CA ALA A 245 -9.92 -11.73 30.71
C ALA A 245 -10.28 -11.15 29.32
N PHE A 246 -10.03 -9.85 29.12
CA PHE A 246 -10.30 -9.16 27.84
C PHE A 246 -11.76 -9.21 27.38
N GLY A 247 -12.71 -9.35 28.31
CA GLY A 247 -14.14 -9.21 28.06
C GLY A 247 -14.84 -10.44 27.50
N VAL A 248 -14.19 -11.61 27.46
CA VAL A 248 -14.83 -12.90 27.13
C VAL A 248 -15.68 -13.43 28.29
N ASP A 249 -16.66 -14.27 28.00
CA ASP A 249 -17.49 -14.90 29.05
C ASP A 249 -16.63 -15.79 29.98
N PRO A 250 -16.65 -15.57 31.30
CA PRO A 250 -15.90 -16.38 32.25
C PRO A 250 -16.48 -17.79 32.40
N ALA A 251 -15.70 -18.66 33.05
CA ALA A 251 -16.17 -19.97 33.45
C ALA A 251 -17.30 -19.86 34.48
N VAL A 252 -18.22 -20.82 34.46
CA VAL A 252 -19.32 -20.92 35.41
C VAL A 252 -18.99 -22.02 36.41
N TYR A 253 -19.14 -21.71 37.70
CA TYR A 253 -18.85 -22.62 38.80
C TYR A 253 -20.12 -22.89 39.61
N ASP A 254 -20.22 -24.06 40.22
CA ASP A 254 -21.26 -24.36 41.20
C ASP A 254 -20.96 -23.72 42.57
N GLY A 255 -21.88 -23.85 43.53
CA GLY A 255 -21.69 -23.35 44.90
C GLY A 255 -20.58 -24.05 45.69
N ALA A 256 -20.05 -25.17 45.20
CA ALA A 256 -18.94 -25.90 45.79
C ALA A 256 -17.58 -25.60 45.10
N GLY A 257 -17.58 -24.73 44.07
CA GLY A 257 -16.38 -24.34 43.33
C GLY A 257 -15.98 -25.30 42.20
N ASN A 258 -16.80 -26.29 41.86
CA ASN A 258 -16.55 -27.14 40.69
C ASN A 258 -16.95 -26.40 39.41
N MET A 259 -16.15 -26.56 38.36
CA MET A 259 -16.41 -25.92 37.08
C MET A 259 -17.56 -26.64 36.35
N LEU A 260 -18.65 -25.93 36.11
CA LEU A 260 -19.80 -26.41 35.33
C LEU A 260 -19.64 -26.14 33.83
N ARG A 261 -19.01 -25.02 33.48
CA ARG A 261 -18.77 -24.60 32.10
C ARG A 261 -17.47 -23.84 31.99
N GLU A 262 -16.64 -24.19 31.01
CA GLU A 262 -15.43 -23.43 30.69
C GLU A 262 -15.77 -22.02 30.20
N GLY A 263 -14.84 -21.09 30.41
CA GLY A 263 -14.90 -19.75 29.83
C GLY A 263 -14.75 -19.79 28.32
N ARG A 264 -15.40 -18.85 27.63
CA ARG A 264 -15.29 -18.71 26.18
C ARG A 264 -13.90 -18.21 25.80
N THR A 265 -13.32 -18.78 24.74
CA THR A 265 -12.01 -18.37 24.21
C THR A 265 -12.12 -17.32 23.11
N SER A 266 -13.34 -16.95 22.72
CA SER A 266 -13.60 -15.87 21.79
C SER A 266 -14.83 -15.06 22.19
N ARG A 267 -14.80 -13.76 21.88
CA ARG A 267 -15.94 -12.84 21.90
C ARG A 267 -16.08 -12.23 20.51
N HIS A 268 -17.31 -12.13 20.02
CA HIS A 268 -17.63 -11.57 18.70
C HIS A 268 -18.56 -10.38 18.86
N GLU A 269 -18.26 -9.32 18.14
CA GLU A 269 -18.94 -8.02 18.18
C GLU A 269 -19.14 -7.57 16.74
N VAL A 270 -20.26 -6.91 16.47
CA VAL A 270 -20.61 -6.42 15.13
C VAL A 270 -21.01 -4.97 15.24
N GLY A 271 -20.31 -4.10 14.52
CA GLY A 271 -20.39 -2.67 14.78
C GLY A 271 -19.94 -1.79 13.64
N ILE A 272 -19.86 -0.50 13.95
CA ILE A 272 -19.32 0.55 13.08
C ILE A 272 -17.86 0.73 13.41
N LEU A 273 -17.01 0.79 12.39
CA LEU A 273 -15.61 1.18 12.50
C LEU A 273 -15.37 2.43 11.67
N VAL A 274 -14.82 3.46 12.32
CA VAL A 274 -14.29 4.65 11.65
C VAL A 274 -12.80 4.67 11.88
N THR A 275 -12.02 4.77 10.79
CA THR A 275 -10.58 5.00 10.91
C THR A 275 -10.17 6.23 10.13
N ASN A 276 -9.29 7.01 10.73
CA ASN A 276 -8.65 8.14 10.10
C ASN A 276 -7.14 7.94 10.17
N TYR A 277 -6.47 8.16 9.04
CA TYR A 277 -5.04 8.20 8.92
C TYR A 277 -4.62 9.55 8.34
N PHE A 278 -3.62 10.16 8.95
CA PHE A 278 -3.02 11.39 8.49
C PHE A 278 -1.51 11.29 8.60
N GLU A 279 -0.79 11.71 7.58
CA GLU A 279 0.67 11.75 7.56
C GLU A 279 1.16 13.01 6.84
N THR A 280 2.02 13.79 7.49
CA THR A 280 2.60 14.98 6.87
C THR A 280 4.00 15.27 7.42
N GLY A 281 4.86 15.82 6.57
CA GLY A 281 6.07 16.52 7.02
C GLY A 281 5.68 17.87 7.60
N ILE A 282 6.05 18.14 8.86
CA ILE A 282 5.83 19.45 9.50
C ILE A 282 7.02 20.37 9.23
N PHE A 283 8.23 19.82 9.38
CA PHE A 283 9.49 20.50 9.08
C PHE A 283 10.37 19.57 8.25
N GLU A 284 11.46 20.11 7.71
CA GLU A 284 12.49 19.28 7.12
C GLU A 284 12.96 18.22 8.12
N ASN A 285 13.00 16.96 7.68
CA ASN A 285 13.36 15.81 8.50
C ASN A 285 12.41 15.45 9.67
N ILE A 286 11.24 16.07 9.77
CA ILE A 286 10.25 15.77 10.82
C ILE A 286 8.91 15.40 10.18
N ASN A 287 8.60 14.09 10.22
CA ASN A 287 7.32 13.57 9.78
C ASN A 287 6.43 13.24 10.98
N VAL A 288 5.13 13.49 10.83
CA VAL A 288 4.12 13.14 11.82
C VAL A 288 3.08 12.28 11.16
N SER A 289 2.78 11.14 11.78
CA SER A 289 1.65 10.29 11.44
C SER A 289 0.67 10.21 12.61
N SER A 290 -0.62 10.25 12.31
CA SER A 290 -1.71 10.07 13.26
C SER A 290 -2.67 9.03 12.69
N LYS A 291 -2.97 7.99 13.47
CA LYS A 291 -3.99 6.98 13.18
C LYS A 291 -4.99 6.97 14.31
N THR A 292 -6.26 7.25 14.01
CA THR A 292 -7.36 7.17 14.96
C THR A 292 -8.33 6.10 14.50
N SER A 293 -8.75 5.23 15.40
CA SER A 293 -9.75 4.20 15.18
C SER A 293 -10.82 4.30 16.25
N LEU A 294 -12.07 4.40 15.81
CA LEU A 294 -13.26 4.50 16.66
C LEU A 294 -14.17 3.32 16.32
N TYR A 295 -14.53 2.51 17.31
CA TYR A 295 -15.39 1.35 17.13
C TYR A 295 -16.57 1.41 18.09
N THR A 296 -17.77 1.08 17.63
CA THR A 296 -18.96 0.94 18.50
C THR A 296 -19.74 -0.29 18.09
N ASP A 297 -20.13 -1.10 19.05
CA ASP A 297 -20.86 -2.35 18.84
C ASP A 297 -22.36 -2.12 18.75
N TYR A 298 -23.05 -2.75 17.82
CA TYR A 298 -24.50 -2.60 17.66
C TYR A 298 -25.30 -3.32 18.74
N ILE A 299 -24.77 -4.43 19.27
CA ILE A 299 -25.57 -5.41 20.02
C ILE A 299 -25.46 -5.18 21.52
N ASN A 300 -24.24 -5.05 22.04
CA ASN A 300 -23.98 -5.06 23.47
C ASN A 300 -23.94 -3.64 24.05
N SER A 301 -23.48 -2.64 23.29
CA SER A 301 -23.17 -1.32 23.83
C SER A 301 -23.18 -0.20 22.78
N PHE A 302 -24.27 -0.08 22.01
CA PHE A 302 -24.40 0.96 20.99
C PHE A 302 -24.36 2.36 21.62
N GLY A 303 -23.42 3.19 21.16
CA GLY A 303 -23.16 4.52 21.73
C GLY A 303 -21.92 4.57 22.63
N ASN A 304 -21.44 3.43 23.14
CA ASN A 304 -20.11 3.34 23.74
C ASN A 304 -19.08 3.20 22.60
N VAL A 305 -18.09 4.09 22.62
CA VAL A 305 -17.07 4.16 21.56
C VAL A 305 -15.73 3.74 22.12
N ASP A 306 -15.22 2.62 21.61
CA ASP A 306 -13.83 2.21 21.77
C ASP A 306 -12.95 3.18 20.98
N VAL A 307 -11.89 3.68 21.61
CA VAL A 307 -10.95 4.64 21.01
C VAL A 307 -9.56 4.04 21.00
N ASP A 308 -8.93 3.97 19.84
CA ASP A 308 -7.50 3.69 19.68
C ASP A 308 -6.87 4.82 18.86
N TRP A 309 -5.99 5.59 19.48
CA TRP A 309 -5.35 6.75 18.86
C TRP A 309 -3.84 6.68 18.99
N LEU A 310 -3.16 6.64 17.85
CA LEU A 310 -1.71 6.54 17.71
C LEU A 310 -1.19 7.80 17.03
N VAL A 311 -0.20 8.45 17.63
CA VAL A 311 0.54 9.56 17.03
C VAL A 311 2.02 9.21 17.05
N ASN A 312 2.71 9.28 15.92
CA ASN A 312 4.15 9.08 15.84
C ASN A 312 4.82 10.26 15.16
N PHE A 313 5.88 10.74 15.79
CA PHE A 313 6.84 11.67 15.20
C PHE A 313 8.07 10.87 14.81
N ASP A 314 8.47 10.95 13.55
CA ASP A 314 9.70 10.39 13.02
C ASP A 314 10.66 11.53 12.69
N PHE A 315 11.78 11.59 13.41
CA PHE A 315 12.85 12.56 13.24
C PHE A 315 14.00 11.90 12.47
N LYS A 316 14.24 12.32 11.24
CA LYS A 316 15.33 11.80 10.42
C LYS A 316 16.62 12.55 10.72
N VAL A 317 17.65 11.86 11.24
CA VAL A 317 18.97 12.49 11.46
C VAL A 317 19.83 12.33 10.21
N ASN A 318 19.88 11.13 9.64
CA ASN A 318 20.50 10.86 8.35
C ASN A 318 19.81 9.68 7.65
N GLN A 319 20.47 9.03 6.68
CA GLN A 319 19.87 7.90 5.94
C GLN A 319 19.61 6.66 6.81
N PHE A 320 20.34 6.48 7.91
CA PHE A 320 20.26 5.32 8.80
C PHE A 320 19.77 5.68 10.20
N VAL A 321 20.23 6.80 10.74
CA VAL A 321 19.92 7.23 12.12
C VAL A 321 18.65 8.04 12.16
N ARG A 322 17.78 7.71 13.11
CA ARG A 322 16.53 8.41 13.39
C ARG A 322 16.29 8.53 14.89
N ALA A 323 15.41 9.43 15.26
CA ALA A 323 14.69 9.38 16.53
C ALA A 323 13.19 9.23 16.25
N SER A 324 12.47 8.62 17.18
CA SER A 324 11.02 8.48 17.09
C SER A 324 10.36 8.76 18.43
N LEU A 325 9.24 9.47 18.39
CA LEU A 325 8.38 9.71 19.55
C LEU A 325 6.97 9.22 19.21
N GLY A 326 6.56 8.13 19.85
CA GLY A 326 5.22 7.57 19.73
C GLY A 326 4.37 7.87 20.97
N SER A 327 3.10 8.19 20.75
CA SER A 327 2.05 8.27 21.76
C SER A 327 0.90 7.37 21.34
N HIS A 328 0.39 6.57 22.26
CA HIS A 328 -0.72 5.65 22.03
C HIS A 328 -1.72 5.77 23.17
N ILE A 329 -2.92 6.22 22.86
CA ILE A 329 -4.06 6.30 23.77
C ILE A 329 -5.04 5.21 23.38
N LYS A 330 -5.51 4.45 24.36
CA LYS A 330 -6.55 3.45 24.19
C LYS A 330 -7.64 3.60 25.26
N TYR A 331 -8.89 3.52 24.86
CA TYR A 331 -10.06 3.39 25.73
C TYR A 331 -10.96 2.29 25.17
N ASP A 332 -11.43 1.41 26.04
CA ASP A 332 -12.30 0.29 25.68
C ASP A 332 -13.18 0.03 26.90
N ASP A 333 -14.49 0.19 26.74
CA ASP A 333 -15.44 0.15 27.87
C ASP A 333 -15.60 -1.26 28.44
N ASP A 334 -15.42 -2.26 27.59
CA ASP A 334 -15.57 -3.67 27.90
C ASP A 334 -14.36 -4.26 28.63
N ILE A 335 -13.18 -3.66 28.47
CA ILE A 335 -11.96 -4.11 29.13
C ILE A 335 -11.86 -3.48 30.53
N LYS A 336 -12.38 -4.24 31.49
CA LYS A 336 -12.32 -3.87 32.91
C LYS A 336 -10.90 -4.08 33.46
N ILE A 337 -10.39 -3.05 34.13
CA ILE A 337 -9.06 -3.10 34.74
C ILE A 337 -9.18 -3.69 36.15
N ILE A 338 -8.50 -4.81 36.37
CA ILE A 338 -8.49 -5.50 37.65
C ILE A 338 -7.40 -4.89 38.56
N ILE A 339 -7.81 -4.36 39.72
CA ILE A 339 -6.88 -3.83 40.73
C ILE A 339 -6.79 -4.85 41.88
N PRO A 340 -5.57 -5.29 42.27
CA PRO A 340 -5.41 -6.13 43.45
C PRO A 340 -5.85 -5.32 44.67
N THR A 341 -6.72 -5.89 45.50
CA THR A 341 -6.94 -5.34 46.85
C THR A 341 -5.72 -5.70 47.69
N GLY A 342 -5.52 -5.04 48.84
CA GLY A 342 -4.43 -5.37 49.77
C GLY A 342 -4.51 -6.79 50.36
N VAL A 343 -5.48 -7.60 49.93
CA VAL A 343 -5.73 -8.99 50.32
C VAL A 343 -5.30 -9.92 49.19
N LYS A 344 -4.57 -10.99 49.53
CA LYS A 344 -4.05 -11.96 48.56
C LYS A 344 -5.20 -12.64 47.80
N ASP A 345 -5.10 -12.61 46.47
CA ASP A 345 -6.06 -13.22 45.52
C ASP A 345 -7.45 -12.59 45.48
N GLU A 346 -7.63 -11.43 46.12
CA GLU A 346 -8.83 -10.61 45.97
C GLU A 346 -8.53 -9.44 45.03
N TYR A 347 -9.48 -9.20 44.13
CA TYR A 347 -9.34 -8.23 43.07
C TYR A 347 -10.64 -7.46 42.92
N VAL A 348 -10.58 -6.13 42.98
CA VAL A 348 -11.73 -5.28 42.69
C VAL A 348 -11.73 -4.97 41.20
N GLN A 349 -12.84 -5.28 40.56
CA GLN A 349 -13.11 -4.91 39.19
C GLN A 349 -13.36 -3.40 39.14
N ASN A 350 -12.42 -2.65 38.56
CA ASN A 350 -12.63 -1.23 38.28
C ASN A 350 -13.23 -1.08 36.87
N GLY A 351 -13.98 0.00 36.65
CA GLY A 351 -14.53 0.33 35.32
C GLY A 351 -13.43 0.57 34.28
N ALA A 352 -13.84 0.78 33.04
CA ALA A 352 -12.93 1.14 31.96
C ALA A 352 -12.17 2.44 32.28
N LYS A 353 -10.89 2.48 31.88
CA LYS A 353 -10.03 3.66 32.05
C LYS A 353 -9.23 3.90 30.78
N ILE A 354 -8.91 5.17 30.57
CA ILE A 354 -7.97 5.60 29.54
C ILE A 354 -6.60 5.00 29.84
N GLN A 355 -6.02 4.33 28.86
CA GLN A 355 -4.67 3.80 28.87
C GLN A 355 -3.81 4.66 27.96
N TRP A 356 -2.68 5.13 28.47
CA TRP A 356 -1.73 5.93 27.69
C TRP A 356 -0.35 5.30 27.75
N LYS A 357 0.29 5.18 26.59
CA LYS A 357 1.64 4.69 26.40
C LYS A 357 2.42 5.71 25.57
N GLN A 358 3.60 6.10 26.03
CA GLN A 358 4.52 6.95 25.29
C GLN A 358 5.87 6.24 25.15
N ILE A 359 6.50 6.35 23.98
CA ILE A 359 7.81 5.75 23.70
C ILE A 359 8.64 6.77 22.94
N LEU A 360 9.79 7.14 23.50
CA LEU A 360 10.84 7.87 22.81
C LEU A 360 12.01 6.92 22.59
N GLY A 361 12.52 6.85 21.36
CA GLY A 361 13.67 6.02 21.02
C GLY A 361 14.56 6.67 19.99
N ILE A 362 15.87 6.48 20.12
CA ILE A 362 16.87 6.85 19.11
C ILE A 362 17.40 5.53 18.54
N GLY A 363 17.51 5.44 17.22
CA GLY A 363 17.76 4.16 16.59
C GLY A 363 18.23 4.23 15.16
N VAL A 364 18.47 3.05 14.62
CA VAL A 364 18.80 2.84 13.22
C VAL A 364 17.58 2.26 12.49
N ALA A 365 17.31 2.76 11.30
CA ALA A 365 16.34 2.21 10.37
C ALA A 365 17.03 1.83 9.05
N LEU A 366 16.65 0.68 8.51
CA LEU A 366 17.10 0.19 7.22
C LEU A 366 15.89 -0.16 6.37
N ASP A 367 15.77 0.49 5.21
CA ASP A 367 14.76 0.20 4.20
C ASP A 367 15.37 -0.72 3.11
N PHE A 368 14.70 -1.81 2.75
CA PHE A 368 15.19 -2.80 1.77
C PHE A 368 14.08 -3.53 0.98
#